data_AF-A0A7S0PDB0-F1
#
_entry.id   AF-A0A7S0PDB0-F1
#
_cell.length_a   1.000
_cell.length_b   1.000
_cell.length_c   1.000
_cell.angle_alpha   90.00
_cell.angle_beta   90.00
_cell.angle_gamma   90.00
#
_symmetry.space_group_name_H-M   'P 1'
#
loop_
_entity.id
_entity.type
_entity.pdbx_description
1 polymer ?
#
loop_
_entity_poly.entity_id
_entity_poly.type
_entity_poly.pdbx_seq_one_letter_code
_entity_poly.pdbx_strand_id
1 'polypeptide(L)'
;LLFMDTEGLGSTSRSETYDSRVFALALLLSSYFVYNSVGTIDGSAISKLSLVVNLTKHIHVRSHSRDADTGSEFGQFFPQFLWVVRDFGVRLERDGRRISARDYLEDALKPEPGVSDGADTKNSVRLLLRSFFPERDCVTMVRPVTDEAKLAGLAAEPWDALRPEFRAQVDALRRRVFTGARPKTLFGQPVSGAMLVELAAAYTGAMNENRAPTISTAWERVVDSRCAEAAEAALREYDAAFRELSTARAKADAAAEAAGAAEGGEGEIG
;
A
#
# COMPACT_ATOMS: atom_id res chain seq x y z
N LEU A 1 8.54 0.07 -8.34
CA LEU A 1 7.94 0.91 -7.28
C LEU A 1 6.70 1.56 -7.87
N LEU A 2 5.54 1.41 -7.24
CA LEU A 2 4.28 2.04 -7.67
C LEU A 2 4.02 3.26 -6.79
N PHE A 3 3.77 4.41 -7.40
CA PHE A 3 3.32 5.62 -6.69
C PHE A 3 1.81 5.76 -6.85
N MET A 4 1.11 5.94 -5.73
CA MET A 4 -0.33 6.20 -5.71
C MET A 4 -0.52 7.60 -5.14
N ASP A 5 -0.90 8.53 -6.01
CA ASP A 5 -1.31 9.86 -5.58
C ASP A 5 -2.80 9.83 -5.23
N THR A 6 -3.15 10.48 -4.13
CA THR A 6 -4.52 10.48 -3.60
C THR A 6 -5.03 11.89 -3.56
N GLU A 7 -6.33 12.04 -3.72
CA GLU A 7 -6.94 13.33 -3.55
C GLU A 7 -6.82 13.87 -2.12
N GLY A 8 -6.73 15.20 -1.99
CA GLY A 8 -6.62 15.89 -0.71
C GLY A 8 -7.85 15.69 0.17
N LEU A 9 -7.61 15.50 1.47
CA LEU A 9 -8.65 15.37 2.49
C LEU A 9 -9.17 16.75 2.91
N GLY A 10 -10.45 16.83 3.27
CA GLY A 10 -11.06 18.02 3.88
C GLY A 10 -11.50 19.09 2.89
N SER A 11 -11.89 18.70 1.67
CA SER A 11 -12.51 19.63 0.73
C SER A 11 -13.94 20.01 1.17
N THR A 12 -14.33 21.26 0.98
CA THR A 12 -15.63 21.80 1.45
C THR A 12 -16.86 21.24 0.73
N SER A 13 -16.67 20.57 -0.40
CA SER A 13 -17.76 20.02 -1.22
C SER A 13 -18.02 18.54 -0.99
N ARG A 14 -17.31 17.88 -0.06
CA ARG A 14 -17.33 16.41 0.09
C ARG A 14 -17.79 15.94 1.45
N SER A 15 -18.28 14.70 1.46
CA SER A 15 -18.61 14.02 2.70
C SER A 15 -17.35 13.46 3.36
N GLU A 16 -17.32 13.53 4.68
CA GLU A 16 -16.29 12.89 5.52
C GLU A 16 -16.16 11.38 5.22
N THR A 17 -17.27 10.74 4.82
CA THR A 17 -17.30 9.33 4.40
C THR A 17 -16.49 9.06 3.14
N TYR A 18 -16.51 9.98 2.16
CA TYR A 18 -15.73 9.82 0.92
C TYR A 18 -14.23 9.90 1.23
N ASP A 19 -13.82 10.92 1.99
CA ASP A 19 -12.42 11.11 2.40
C ASP A 19 -11.93 9.91 3.22
N SER A 20 -12.77 9.37 4.11
CA SER A 20 -12.48 8.15 4.87
C SER A 20 -12.23 6.94 3.97
N ARG A 21 -12.99 6.78 2.88
CA ARG A 21 -12.85 5.67 1.93
C ARG A 21 -11.58 5.79 1.10
N VAL A 22 -11.29 6.97 0.56
CA VAL A 22 -10.05 7.22 -0.20
C VAL A 22 -8.83 6.94 0.68
N PHE A 23 -8.85 7.44 1.91
CA PHE A 23 -7.78 7.23 2.88
C PHE A 23 -7.62 5.74 3.25
N ALA A 24 -8.73 5.04 3.52
CA ALA A 24 -8.73 3.59 3.78
C ALA A 24 -8.17 2.78 2.63
N LEU A 25 -8.57 3.09 1.39
CA LEU A 25 -8.10 2.39 0.21
C LEU A 25 -6.59 2.59 0.02
N ALA A 26 -6.11 3.83 0.18
CA ALA A 26 -4.69 4.16 0.09
C ALA A 26 -3.86 3.41 1.15
N LEU A 27 -4.36 3.31 2.39
CA LEU A 27 -3.71 2.54 3.45
C LEU A 27 -3.69 1.03 3.15
N LEU A 28 -4.81 0.46 2.75
CA LEU A 28 -4.93 -0.97 2.49
C LEU A 28 -4.01 -1.43 1.35
N LEU A 29 -3.90 -0.64 0.29
CA LEU A 29 -3.11 -0.97 -0.89
C LEU A 29 -1.61 -0.65 -0.76
N SER A 30 -1.24 0.29 0.10
CA SER A 30 0.17 0.71 0.23
C SER A 30 0.97 -0.18 1.18
N SER A 31 2.28 -0.27 0.92
CA SER A 31 3.29 -0.81 1.86
C SER A 31 4.08 0.29 2.57
N TYR A 32 4.04 1.51 2.02
CA TYR A 32 4.68 2.70 2.55
C TYR A 32 3.74 3.89 2.31
N PHE A 33 3.29 4.52 3.38
CA PHE A 33 2.27 5.56 3.36
C PHE A 33 2.86 6.89 3.77
N VAL A 34 2.80 7.86 2.86
CA VAL A 34 3.28 9.23 3.10
C VAL A 34 2.08 10.12 3.40
N TYR A 35 1.96 10.55 4.65
CA TYR A 35 0.97 11.55 5.04
C TYR A 35 1.60 12.94 5.02
N ASN A 36 1.01 13.84 4.22
CA ASN A 36 1.55 15.18 4.02
C ASN A 36 0.64 16.24 4.68
N SER A 37 1.21 17.07 5.55
CA SER A 37 0.53 18.23 6.14
C SER A 37 1.39 19.49 6.03
N VAL A 38 0.79 20.66 6.24
CA VAL A 38 1.48 21.96 6.30
C VAL A 38 1.50 22.45 7.74
N GLY A 39 2.61 23.07 8.16
CA GLY A 39 2.73 23.72 9.47
C GLY A 39 3.35 22.80 10.52
N THR A 40 2.60 22.48 11.57
CA THR A 40 3.06 21.70 12.73
C THR A 40 2.14 20.51 13.00
N ILE A 41 2.59 19.58 13.85
CA ILE A 41 1.76 18.49 14.35
C ILE A 41 1.11 18.97 15.67
N ASP A 42 -0.01 19.68 15.54
CA ASP A 42 -0.82 20.14 16.66
C ASP A 42 -2.08 19.28 16.86
N GLY A 43 -2.90 19.63 17.85
CA GLY A 43 -4.15 18.92 18.10
C GLY A 43 -5.13 18.94 16.91
N SER A 44 -5.08 19.95 16.04
CA SER A 44 -5.92 20.01 14.83
C SER A 44 -5.42 19.03 13.76
N ALA A 45 -4.10 18.97 13.56
CA ALA A 45 -3.46 18.00 12.67
C ALA A 45 -3.74 16.57 13.10
N ILE A 46 -3.73 16.29 14.41
CA ILE A 46 -4.13 15.01 14.97
C ILE A 46 -5.63 14.76 14.75
N SER A 47 -6.50 15.75 15.00
CA SER A 47 -7.94 15.60 14.75
C SER A 47 -8.26 15.30 13.28
N LYS A 48 -7.50 15.82 12.31
CA LYS A 48 -7.68 15.47 10.88
C LYS A 48 -7.42 13.99 10.59
N LEU A 49 -6.61 13.34 11.43
CA LEU A 49 -6.39 11.89 11.38
C LEU A 49 -7.45 11.10 12.15
N SER A 50 -8.55 11.71 12.62
CA SER A 50 -9.71 10.99 13.12
C SER A 50 -10.30 10.02 12.08
N LEU A 51 -10.04 10.25 10.80
CA LEU A 51 -10.32 9.32 9.70
C LEU A 51 -9.71 7.93 9.96
N VAL A 52 -8.55 7.86 10.61
CA VAL A 52 -7.92 6.60 11.05
C VAL A 52 -8.78 5.88 12.09
N VAL A 53 -9.49 6.62 12.94
CA VAL A 53 -10.46 6.07 13.91
C VAL A 53 -11.71 5.57 13.19
N ASN A 54 -12.20 6.30 12.20
CA ASN A 54 -13.32 5.83 11.38
C ASN A 54 -12.93 4.57 10.59
N LEU A 55 -11.67 4.45 10.18
CA LEU A 55 -11.11 3.24 9.56
C LEU A 55 -11.37 1.98 10.39
N THR A 56 -11.22 2.05 11.72
CA THR A 56 -11.41 0.89 12.61
C THR A 56 -12.86 0.40 12.63
N LYS A 57 -13.80 1.30 12.33
CA LYS A 57 -15.23 0.99 12.18
C LYS A 57 -15.55 0.42 10.80
N HIS A 58 -14.66 0.61 9.83
CA HIS A 58 -14.92 0.33 8.42
C HIS A 58 -13.98 -0.71 7.82
N ILE A 59 -12.99 -1.21 8.55
CA ILE A 59 -12.09 -2.26 8.09
C ILE A 59 -12.14 -3.40 9.10
N HIS A 60 -12.33 -4.62 8.60
CA HIS A 60 -12.22 -5.82 9.41
C HIS A 60 -10.99 -6.63 8.99
N VAL A 61 -10.25 -7.15 9.96
CA VAL A 61 -9.12 -8.03 9.69
C VAL A 61 -9.60 -9.44 9.38
N ARG A 62 -10.57 -9.94 10.17
CA ARG A 62 -11.14 -11.28 10.03
C ARG A 62 -12.65 -11.23 9.84
N SER A 63 -13.19 -12.18 9.07
CA SER A 63 -14.63 -12.35 8.85
C SER A 63 -15.36 -13.11 9.97
N HIS A 64 -14.65 -13.84 10.84
CA HIS A 64 -15.23 -14.84 11.75
C HIS A 64 -14.95 -14.66 13.25
N SER A 65 -14.33 -13.57 13.69
CA SER A 65 -14.16 -13.29 15.13
C SER A 65 -15.39 -12.55 15.70
N ARG A 66 -15.93 -13.04 16.82
CA ARG A 66 -16.94 -12.31 17.64
C ARG A 66 -16.32 -11.19 18.47
N ASP A 67 -15.00 -11.15 18.54
CA ASP A 67 -14.23 -10.12 19.23
C ASP A 67 -13.87 -8.99 18.27
N ALA A 68 -13.87 -7.75 18.77
CA ALA A 68 -13.45 -6.58 18.01
C ALA A 68 -11.96 -6.73 17.60
N ASP A 69 -11.65 -6.46 16.34
CA ASP A 69 -10.27 -6.48 15.84
C ASP A 69 -9.38 -5.57 16.69
N THR A 70 -8.29 -6.10 17.21
CA THR A 70 -7.39 -5.33 18.07
C THR A 70 -6.45 -4.47 17.23
N GLY A 71 -6.03 -3.32 17.76
CA GLY A 71 -5.10 -2.43 17.06
C GLY A 71 -3.77 -3.09 16.66
N SER A 72 -3.34 -4.13 17.37
CA SER A 72 -2.15 -4.94 17.05
C SER A 72 -2.34 -5.83 15.82
N GLU A 73 -3.56 -6.30 15.56
CA GLU A 73 -3.86 -7.13 14.39
C GLU A 73 -3.87 -6.33 13.10
N PHE A 74 -4.15 -5.02 13.17
CA PHE A 74 -4.03 -4.11 12.03
C PHE A 74 -2.56 -3.78 11.70
N GLY A 75 -1.70 -3.67 12.72
CA GLY A 75 -0.30 -3.26 12.55
C GLY A 75 0.52 -4.13 11.60
N GLN A 76 0.15 -5.41 11.40
CA GLN A 76 0.83 -6.30 10.45
C GLN A 76 0.40 -6.12 8.98
N PHE A 77 -0.77 -5.53 8.74
CA PHE A 77 -1.31 -5.31 7.39
C PHE A 77 -1.12 -3.87 6.91
N PHE A 78 -0.88 -2.96 7.85
CA PHE A 78 -0.77 -1.54 7.59
C PHE A 78 0.65 -1.18 7.12
N PRO A 79 0.78 -0.16 6.27
CA PRO A 79 2.04 0.27 5.71
C PRO A 79 2.96 0.89 6.77
N GLN A 80 4.24 1.02 6.45
CA GLN A 80 5.11 1.95 7.16
C GLN A 80 4.57 3.38 7.00
N PHE A 81 4.56 4.16 8.07
CA PHE A 81 4.00 5.51 8.06
C PHE A 81 5.09 6.58 8.08
N LEU A 82 5.05 7.49 7.11
CA LEU A 82 5.93 8.65 7.05
C LEU A 82 5.12 9.93 7.08
N TRP A 83 5.24 10.72 8.15
CA TRP A 83 4.64 12.04 8.21
C TRP A 83 5.60 13.08 7.61
N VAL A 84 5.21 13.67 6.48
CA VAL A 84 5.90 14.82 5.88
C VAL A 84 5.21 16.11 6.30
N VAL A 85 5.91 16.93 7.08
CA VAL A 85 5.41 18.22 7.57
C VAL A 85 6.07 19.33 6.76
N ARG A 86 5.30 19.92 5.84
CA ARG A 86 5.74 21.03 4.98
C ARG A 86 5.67 22.36 5.71
N ASP A 87 6.43 23.32 5.20
CA ASP A 87 6.50 24.71 5.70
C ASP A 87 6.77 24.77 7.21
N PHE A 88 7.62 23.86 7.68
CA PHE A 88 7.92 23.70 9.09
C PHE A 88 8.76 24.87 9.61
N GLY A 89 8.14 25.71 10.44
CA GLY A 89 8.76 26.92 11.01
C GLY A 89 9.26 26.78 12.44
N VAL A 90 9.14 25.59 13.05
CA VAL A 90 9.48 25.37 14.47
C VAL A 90 10.90 24.83 14.60
N ARG A 91 11.60 25.16 15.69
CA ARG A 91 12.88 24.56 16.02
C ARG A 91 12.66 23.17 16.62
N LEU A 92 13.38 22.17 16.10
CA LEU A 92 13.38 20.82 16.66
C LEU A 92 14.27 20.78 17.91
N GLU A 93 13.77 21.36 19.00
CA GLU A 93 14.46 21.45 20.28
C GLU A 93 13.55 21.02 21.44
N ARG A 94 14.11 20.31 22.42
CA ARG A 94 13.47 19.94 23.68
C ARG A 94 14.48 20.18 24.80
N ASP A 95 14.10 20.96 25.81
CA ASP A 95 14.97 21.30 26.95
C ASP A 95 16.35 21.84 26.52
N GLY A 96 16.38 22.67 25.47
CA GLY A 96 17.60 23.24 24.89
C GLY A 96 18.47 22.25 24.09
N ARG A 97 18.02 21.00 23.89
CA ARG A 97 18.71 19.99 23.08
C ARG A 97 18.00 19.78 21.76
N ARG A 98 18.78 19.66 20.68
CA ARG A 98 18.26 19.31 19.37
C ARG A 98 17.66 17.91 19.39
N ILE A 99 16.43 17.77 18.89
CA ILE A 99 15.74 16.49 18.72
C ILE A 99 15.61 16.14 17.23
N SER A 100 15.35 14.86 16.92
CA SER A 100 15.04 14.46 15.55
C SER A 100 13.58 14.77 15.19
N ALA A 101 13.26 14.83 13.90
CA ALA A 101 11.88 14.95 13.44
C ALA A 101 11.01 13.76 13.91
N ARG A 102 11.62 12.57 14.03
CA ARG A 102 10.97 11.38 14.59
C ARG A 102 10.62 11.57 16.06
N ASP A 103 11.54 12.09 16.87
CA ASP A 103 11.28 12.37 18.29
C ASP A 103 10.16 13.41 18.47
N TYR A 104 10.09 14.39 17.56
CA TYR A 104 9.00 15.37 17.51
C TYR A 104 7.64 14.70 17.21
N LEU A 105 7.59 13.76 16.27
CA LEU A 105 6.38 12.97 16.02
C LEU A 105 5.99 12.12 17.24
N GLU A 106 6.95 11.43 17.86
CA GLU A 106 6.68 10.60 19.04
C GLU A 106 6.14 11.43 20.21
N ASP A 107 6.63 12.66 20.38
CA ASP A 107 6.06 13.59 21.37
C ASP A 107 4.62 13.97 21.05
N ALA A 108 4.34 14.34 19.80
CA ALA A 108 3.00 14.75 19.39
C ALA A 108 1.96 13.62 19.52
N LEU A 109 2.41 12.36 19.48
CA LEU A 109 1.60 11.15 19.67
C LEU A 109 1.52 10.69 21.13
N LYS A 110 2.16 11.37 22.08
CA LYS A 110 1.95 11.07 23.52
C LYS A 110 0.55 11.52 23.93
N PRO A 111 -0.16 10.74 24.75
CA PRO A 111 -1.41 11.19 25.34
C PRO A 111 -1.20 12.50 26.11
N GLU A 112 -2.09 13.46 25.88
CA GLU A 112 -2.07 14.72 26.62
C GLU A 112 -2.83 14.53 27.95
N PRO A 113 -2.24 14.93 29.09
CA PRO A 113 -2.93 14.90 30.37
C PRO A 113 -3.95 16.04 30.45
N GLY A 114 -5.13 15.75 31.01
CA GLY A 114 -6.16 16.75 31.30
C GLY A 114 -7.53 16.44 30.68
N VAL A 115 -8.56 17.10 31.19
CA VAL A 115 -9.95 17.02 30.70
C VAL A 115 -10.23 18.30 29.91
N SER A 116 -9.83 18.34 28.64
CA SER A 116 -10.27 19.37 27.71
C SER A 116 -11.37 18.84 26.80
N ASP A 117 -12.19 19.71 26.22
CA ASP A 117 -13.14 19.30 25.18
C ASP A 117 -12.42 18.54 24.06
N GLY A 118 -12.89 17.30 23.82
CA GLY A 118 -12.31 16.40 22.82
C GLY A 118 -10.95 15.78 23.16
N ALA A 119 -10.45 15.90 24.41
CA ALA A 119 -9.20 15.27 24.85
C ALA A 119 -9.21 13.75 24.63
N ASP A 120 -10.31 13.09 25.00
CA ASP A 120 -10.47 11.65 24.85
C ASP A 120 -10.42 11.21 23.39
N THR A 121 -11.05 12.00 22.50
CA THR A 121 -11.04 11.72 21.06
C THR A 121 -9.62 11.86 20.50
N LYS A 122 -8.92 12.95 20.81
CA LYS A 122 -7.53 13.17 20.36
C LYS A 122 -6.59 12.10 20.89
N ASN A 123 -6.69 11.75 22.17
CA ASN A 123 -5.89 10.69 22.78
C ASN A 123 -6.19 9.32 22.18
N SER A 124 -7.45 9.04 21.81
CA SER A 124 -7.83 7.84 21.07
C SER A 124 -7.18 7.81 19.67
N VAL A 125 -7.18 8.92 18.94
CA VAL A 125 -6.49 9.01 17.63
C VAL A 125 -5.00 8.74 17.79
N ARG A 126 -4.35 9.36 18.79
CA ARG A 126 -2.92 9.15 19.08
C ARG A 126 -2.60 7.68 19.39
N LEU A 127 -3.42 7.04 20.21
CA LEU A 127 -3.26 5.62 20.54
C LEU A 127 -3.40 4.74 19.29
N LEU A 128 -4.42 5.00 18.47
CA LEU A 128 -4.67 4.23 17.25
C LEU A 128 -3.56 4.42 16.22
N LEU A 129 -3.06 5.64 16.02
CA LEU A 129 -1.91 5.90 15.15
C LEU A 129 -0.67 5.10 15.59
N ARG A 130 -0.39 5.04 16.89
CA ARG A 130 0.74 4.27 17.43
C ARG A 130 0.56 2.77 17.27
N SER A 131 -0.68 2.29 17.35
CA SER A 131 -1.01 0.87 17.22
C SER A 131 -1.02 0.40 15.77
N PHE A 132 -1.59 1.20 14.87
CA PHE A 132 -1.72 0.89 13.44
C PHE A 132 -0.41 1.03 12.69
N PHE A 133 0.43 1.97 13.15
CA PHE A 133 1.72 2.26 12.53
C PHE A 133 2.84 2.01 13.54
N PRO A 134 3.21 0.73 13.78
CA PRO A 134 4.33 0.41 14.64
C PRO A 134 5.64 0.94 14.05
N GLU A 135 5.80 0.85 12.72
CA GLU A 135 6.85 1.51 11.96
C GLU A 135 6.36 2.88 11.48
N ARG A 136 6.78 3.93 12.20
CA ARG A 136 6.44 5.31 11.89
C ARG A 136 7.64 6.24 12.01
N ASP A 137 7.66 7.25 11.17
CA ASP A 137 8.76 8.21 11.09
C ASP A 137 8.26 9.58 10.56
N CYS A 138 9.11 10.59 10.62
CA CYS A 138 8.77 11.97 10.27
C CYS A 138 9.88 12.67 9.48
N VAL A 139 9.46 13.58 8.59
CA VAL A 139 10.32 14.53 7.88
C VAL A 139 9.70 15.92 8.03
N THR A 140 10.51 16.89 8.40
CA THR A 140 10.12 18.30 8.34
C THR A 140 10.79 18.97 7.15
N MET A 141 10.04 19.80 6.43
CA MET A 141 10.51 20.51 5.25
C MET A 141 10.30 22.00 5.42
N VAL A 142 11.31 22.80 5.04
CA VAL A 142 11.16 24.25 4.97
C VAL A 142 10.31 24.65 3.76
N ARG A 143 9.82 25.90 3.73
CA ARG A 143 9.16 26.42 2.52
C ARG A 143 10.11 26.35 1.31
N PRO A 144 9.65 25.98 0.10
CA PRO A 144 10.50 25.88 -1.09
C PRO A 144 11.03 27.24 -1.57
N VAL A 145 10.24 28.30 -1.42
CA VAL A 145 10.57 29.70 -1.72
C VAL A 145 9.99 30.60 -0.61
N THR A 146 10.53 31.82 -0.45
CA THR A 146 10.02 32.82 0.49
C THR A 146 9.06 33.82 -0.14
N ASP A 147 9.07 33.92 -1.47
CA ASP A 147 8.23 34.83 -2.24
C ASP A 147 6.86 34.17 -2.51
N GLU A 148 5.78 34.86 -2.15
CA GLU A 148 4.42 34.32 -2.27
C GLU A 148 3.94 34.21 -3.72
N ALA A 149 4.36 35.12 -4.61
CA ALA A 149 4.01 35.06 -6.03
C ALA A 149 4.69 33.86 -6.70
N LYS A 150 5.97 33.61 -6.36
CA LYS A 150 6.68 32.41 -6.79
C LYS A 150 6.09 31.14 -6.21
N LEU A 151 5.61 31.18 -4.96
CA LEU A 151 4.98 30.01 -4.36
C LEU A 151 3.66 29.65 -5.04
N ALA A 152 2.85 30.64 -5.42
CA ALA A 152 1.63 30.41 -6.19
C ALA A 152 1.93 29.78 -7.57
N GLY A 153 3.07 30.16 -8.17
CA GLY A 153 3.56 29.62 -9.44
C GLY A 153 4.62 28.52 -9.33
N LEU A 154 4.72 27.83 -8.18
CA LEU A 154 5.90 26.99 -7.86
C LEU A 154 6.23 25.93 -8.92
N ALA A 155 5.21 25.38 -9.59
CA ALA A 155 5.41 24.39 -10.64
C ALA A 155 6.23 24.91 -11.85
N ALA A 156 6.25 26.22 -12.07
CA ALA A 156 7.04 26.86 -13.12
C ALA A 156 8.42 27.34 -12.64
N GLU A 157 8.69 27.32 -11.33
CA GLU A 157 9.98 27.75 -10.78
C GLU A 157 11.05 26.69 -11.07
N PRO A 158 12.23 27.09 -11.61
CA PRO A 158 13.34 26.17 -11.82
C PRO A 158 13.79 25.52 -10.51
N TRP A 159 14.17 24.23 -10.56
CA TRP A 159 14.66 23.50 -9.38
C TRP A 159 15.77 24.25 -8.64
N ASP A 160 16.73 24.82 -9.38
CA ASP A 160 17.87 25.52 -8.78
C ASP A 160 17.52 26.88 -8.17
N ALA A 161 16.35 27.43 -8.49
CA ALA A 161 15.81 28.62 -7.86
C ALA A 161 15.20 28.33 -6.48
N LEU A 162 14.93 27.06 -6.17
CA LEU A 162 14.43 26.65 -4.86
C LEU A 162 15.53 26.74 -3.80
N ARG A 163 15.09 26.97 -2.56
CA ARG A 163 15.98 27.08 -1.41
C ARG A 163 16.90 25.85 -1.29
N PRO A 164 18.22 26.02 -1.09
CA PRO A 164 19.16 24.91 -0.99
C PRO A 164 18.77 23.89 0.09
N GLU A 165 18.27 24.36 1.23
CA GLU A 165 17.82 23.49 2.32
C GLU A 165 16.60 22.66 1.92
N PHE A 166 15.66 23.25 1.17
CA PHE A 166 14.50 22.54 0.65
C PHE A 166 14.92 21.43 -0.33
N ARG A 167 15.82 21.74 -1.27
CA ARG A 167 16.36 20.75 -2.21
C ARG A 167 17.03 19.59 -1.49
N ALA A 168 17.90 19.89 -0.52
CA ALA A 168 18.55 18.87 0.29
C ALA A 168 17.54 18.00 1.08
N GLN A 169 16.47 18.59 1.60
CA GLN A 169 15.39 17.88 2.29
C GLN A 169 14.56 17.00 1.34
N VAL A 170 14.27 17.46 0.13
CA VAL A 170 13.62 16.64 -0.91
C VAL A 170 14.50 15.46 -1.29
N ASP A 171 15.80 15.67 -1.48
CA ASP A 171 16.72 14.58 -1.81
C ASP A 171 16.82 13.56 -0.67
N ALA A 172 16.83 14.02 0.57
CA ALA A 172 16.78 13.16 1.74
C ALA A 172 15.46 12.37 1.84
N LEU A 173 14.33 13.02 1.57
CA LEU A 173 13.01 12.39 1.52
C LEU A 173 12.96 11.32 0.42
N ARG A 174 13.41 11.65 -0.80
CA ARG A 174 13.50 10.71 -1.92
C ARG A 174 14.32 9.49 -1.51
N ARG A 175 15.54 9.68 -1.01
CA ARG A 175 16.38 8.57 -0.53
C ARG A 175 15.63 7.70 0.47
N ARG A 176 15.02 8.29 1.50
CA ARG A 176 14.25 7.54 2.51
C ARG A 176 13.11 6.72 1.91
N VAL A 177 12.35 7.28 0.98
CA VAL A 177 11.25 6.55 0.32
C VAL A 177 11.80 5.40 -0.55
N PHE A 178 12.80 5.66 -1.38
CA PHE A 178 13.37 4.65 -2.27
C PHE A 178 14.12 3.52 -1.54
N THR A 179 14.72 3.81 -0.38
CA THR A 179 15.41 2.77 0.44
C THR A 179 14.48 2.11 1.45
N GLY A 180 13.45 2.80 1.92
CA GLY A 180 12.55 2.33 2.96
C GLY A 180 11.34 1.56 2.43
N ALA A 181 10.90 1.83 1.19
CA ALA A 181 9.75 1.15 0.62
C ALA A 181 10.02 -0.34 0.40
N ARG A 182 9.21 -1.18 1.04
CA ARG A 182 9.25 -2.65 0.92
C ARG A 182 8.11 -3.13 0.02
N PRO A 183 8.23 -4.32 -0.60
CA PRO A 183 7.09 -4.96 -1.26
C PRO A 183 5.90 -5.07 -0.31
N LYS A 184 4.68 -4.82 -0.80
CA LYS A 184 3.46 -5.06 -0.02
C LYS A 184 3.34 -6.55 0.27
N THR A 185 3.05 -6.89 1.51
CA THR A 185 2.81 -8.27 1.93
C THR A 185 1.45 -8.38 2.59
N LEU A 186 0.75 -9.48 2.32
CA LEU A 186 -0.44 -9.89 3.08
C LEU A 186 -0.24 -11.35 3.50
N PHE A 187 -0.50 -11.65 4.77
CA PHE A 187 -0.30 -12.99 5.35
C PHE A 187 1.10 -13.58 5.06
N GLY A 188 2.13 -12.73 5.10
CA GLY A 188 3.52 -13.11 4.85
C GLY A 188 3.88 -13.32 3.37
N GLN A 189 2.94 -13.18 2.44
CA GLN A 189 3.17 -13.35 1.01
C GLN A 189 3.30 -12.00 0.30
N PRO A 190 4.29 -11.83 -0.60
CA PRO A 190 4.41 -10.63 -1.41
C PRO A 190 3.24 -10.52 -2.39
N VAL A 191 2.68 -9.32 -2.50
CA VAL A 191 1.57 -9.00 -3.40
C VAL A 191 2.14 -8.60 -4.77
N SER A 192 1.80 -9.37 -5.81
CA SER A 192 2.14 -9.03 -7.20
C SER A 192 1.25 -7.92 -7.75
N GLY A 193 1.60 -7.35 -8.92
CA GLY A 193 0.78 -6.33 -9.56
C GLY A 193 -0.65 -6.80 -9.85
N ALA A 194 -0.80 -8.04 -10.33
CA ALA A 194 -2.10 -8.60 -10.66
C ALA A 194 -2.94 -8.86 -9.39
N MET A 195 -2.31 -9.32 -8.30
CA MET A 195 -2.94 -9.45 -6.99
C MET A 195 -3.36 -8.09 -6.42
N LEU A 196 -2.56 -7.04 -6.61
CA LEU A 196 -2.87 -5.69 -6.15
C LEU A 196 -4.11 -5.11 -6.84
N VAL A 197 -4.27 -5.37 -8.15
CA VAL A 197 -5.47 -4.97 -8.92
C VAL A 197 -6.72 -5.66 -8.38
N GLU A 198 -6.63 -6.96 -8.09
CA GLU A 198 -7.75 -7.70 -7.51
C GLU A 198 -8.12 -7.22 -6.10
N LEU A 199 -7.12 -6.94 -5.25
CA LEU A 199 -7.35 -6.33 -3.94
C LEU A 199 -8.05 -4.97 -4.07
N ALA A 200 -7.57 -4.13 -4.99
CA ALA A 200 -8.18 -2.82 -5.25
C ALA A 200 -9.63 -2.96 -5.71
N ALA A 201 -9.94 -3.92 -6.59
CA ALA A 201 -11.30 -4.21 -7.03
C ALA A 201 -12.18 -4.74 -5.89
N ALA A 202 -11.66 -5.63 -5.04
CA ALA A 202 -12.39 -6.19 -3.91
C ALA A 202 -12.72 -5.10 -2.86
N TYR A 203 -11.74 -4.27 -2.50
CA TYR A 203 -11.94 -3.19 -1.53
C TYR A 203 -12.88 -2.11 -2.05
N THR A 204 -12.70 -1.65 -3.30
CA THR A 204 -13.59 -0.64 -3.88
C THR A 204 -15.01 -1.17 -4.05
N GLY A 205 -15.19 -2.44 -4.46
CA GLY A 205 -16.50 -3.09 -4.52
C GLY A 205 -17.22 -3.09 -3.16
N ALA A 206 -16.54 -3.51 -2.10
CA ALA A 206 -17.10 -3.48 -0.75
C ALA A 206 -17.49 -2.05 -0.32
N MET A 207 -16.61 -1.08 -0.50
CA MET A 207 -16.86 0.33 -0.14
C MET A 207 -18.02 0.94 -0.92
N ASN A 208 -18.15 0.63 -2.21
CA ASN A 208 -19.23 1.13 -3.07
C ASN A 208 -20.60 0.56 -2.69
N GLU A 209 -20.62 -0.67 -2.16
CA GLU A 209 -21.81 -1.30 -1.59
C GLU A 209 -22.09 -0.86 -0.14
N ASN A 210 -21.36 0.14 0.38
CA ASN A 210 -21.42 0.60 1.78
C ASN A 210 -21.07 -0.51 2.80
N ARG A 211 -20.34 -1.55 2.39
CA ARG A 211 -19.81 -2.59 3.27
C ARG A 211 -18.39 -2.23 3.70
N ALA A 212 -18.02 -2.66 4.91
CA ALA A 212 -16.65 -2.57 5.39
C ALA A 212 -15.75 -3.52 4.55
N PRO A 213 -14.66 -3.06 3.92
CA PRO A 213 -13.64 -3.96 3.38
C PRO A 213 -13.05 -4.87 4.45
N THR A 214 -13.04 -6.17 4.19
CA THR A 214 -12.41 -7.17 5.05
C THR A 214 -11.13 -7.68 4.41
N ILE A 215 -10.01 -7.61 5.12
CA ILE A 215 -8.68 -7.96 4.60
C ILE A 215 -8.61 -9.46 4.25
N SER A 216 -9.07 -10.34 5.15
CA SER A 216 -9.03 -11.78 4.92
C SER A 216 -9.85 -12.22 3.71
N THR A 217 -11.08 -11.73 3.56
CA THR A 217 -11.96 -12.13 2.45
C THR A 217 -11.47 -11.60 1.10
N ALA A 218 -10.88 -10.40 1.09
CA ALA A 218 -10.26 -9.87 -0.12
C ALA A 218 -9.06 -10.72 -0.52
N TRP A 219 -8.26 -11.17 0.45
CA TRP A 219 -7.14 -12.06 0.21
C TRP A 219 -7.56 -13.46 -0.26
N GLU A 220 -8.57 -14.07 0.36
CA GLU A 220 -9.14 -15.35 -0.06
C GLU A 220 -9.55 -15.32 -1.52
N ARG A 221 -10.27 -14.27 -1.94
CA ARG A 221 -10.65 -14.08 -3.34
C ARG A 221 -9.45 -14.02 -4.28
N VAL A 222 -8.36 -13.38 -3.86
CA VAL A 222 -7.12 -13.33 -4.64
C VAL A 222 -6.48 -14.71 -4.74
N VAL A 223 -6.41 -15.44 -3.63
CA VAL A 223 -5.85 -16.79 -3.60
C VAL A 223 -6.64 -17.72 -4.52
N ASP A 224 -7.97 -17.70 -4.45
CA ASP A 224 -8.84 -18.52 -5.29
C ASP A 224 -8.64 -18.23 -6.78
N SER A 225 -8.61 -16.95 -7.14
CA SER A 225 -8.33 -16.49 -8.51
C SER A 225 -6.99 -17.04 -9.02
N ARG A 226 -5.92 -16.91 -8.22
CA ARG A 226 -4.58 -17.38 -8.60
C ARG A 226 -4.46 -18.90 -8.67
N CYS A 227 -5.12 -19.61 -7.75
CA CYS A 227 -5.18 -21.07 -7.79
C CYS A 227 -5.88 -21.58 -9.04
N ALA A 228 -6.98 -20.93 -9.45
CA ALA A 228 -7.69 -21.27 -10.68
C ALA A 228 -6.81 -21.03 -11.93
N GLU A 229 -6.18 -19.85 -12.04
CA GLU A 229 -5.26 -19.53 -13.14
C GLU A 229 -4.09 -20.53 -13.22
N ALA A 230 -3.52 -20.91 -12.08
CA ALA A 230 -2.42 -21.87 -12.01
C ALA A 230 -2.85 -23.28 -12.42
N ALA A 231 -4.04 -23.72 -12.00
CA ALA A 231 -4.60 -25.02 -12.39
C ALA A 231 -4.83 -25.10 -13.90
N GLU A 232 -5.39 -24.04 -14.50
CA GLU A 232 -5.57 -23.97 -15.95
C GLU A 232 -4.24 -23.95 -16.71
N ALA A 233 -3.24 -23.22 -16.20
CA ALA A 233 -1.91 -23.20 -16.80
C ALA A 233 -1.25 -24.59 -16.76
N ALA A 234 -1.36 -25.30 -15.63
CA ALA A 234 -0.85 -26.66 -15.50
C ALA A 234 -1.55 -27.63 -16.46
N LEU A 235 -2.87 -27.51 -16.63
CA LEU A 235 -3.62 -28.33 -17.58
C LEU A 235 -3.20 -28.06 -19.03
N ARG A 236 -3.00 -26.79 -19.40
CA ARG A 236 -2.51 -26.42 -20.74
C ARG A 236 -1.12 -26.99 -21.02
N GLU A 237 -0.23 -26.95 -20.04
CA GLU A 237 1.11 -27.53 -20.16
C GLU A 237 1.06 -29.05 -20.33
N TYR A 238 0.23 -29.72 -19.51
CA TYR A 238 -0.01 -31.16 -19.64
C TYR A 238 -0.54 -31.53 -21.03
N ASP A 239 -1.57 -30.83 -21.52
CA ASP A 239 -2.17 -31.09 -22.83
C ASP A 239 -1.17 -30.89 -23.97
N ALA A 240 -0.31 -29.87 -23.87
CA ALA A 240 0.74 -29.63 -24.85
C ALA A 240 1.76 -30.78 -24.88
N ALA A 241 2.28 -31.17 -23.71
CA ALA A 241 3.23 -32.27 -23.59
C ALA A 241 2.62 -33.62 -24.03
N PHE A 242 1.36 -33.87 -23.67
CA PHE A 242 0.64 -35.09 -24.06
C PHE A 242 0.45 -35.19 -25.57
N ARG A 243 0.09 -34.08 -26.25
CA ARG A 243 -0.02 -34.05 -27.71
C ARG A 243 1.32 -34.28 -28.40
N GLU A 244 2.38 -33.66 -27.90
CA GLU A 244 3.72 -33.84 -28.45
C GLU A 244 4.16 -35.31 -28.36
N LEU A 245 4.02 -35.94 -27.19
CA LEU A 245 4.33 -37.37 -27.01
C LEU A 245 3.47 -38.27 -27.88
N SER A 246 2.16 -37.99 -27.99
CA SER A 246 1.24 -38.78 -28.80
C SER A 246 1.59 -38.70 -30.28
N THR A 247 1.94 -37.51 -30.79
CA THR A 247 2.37 -37.33 -32.19
C THR A 247 3.73 -37.96 -32.48
N ALA A 248 4.67 -37.88 -31.53
CA ALA A 248 5.97 -38.55 -31.65
C ALA A 248 5.81 -40.08 -31.71
N ARG A 249 4.95 -40.65 -30.85
CA ARG A 249 4.66 -42.08 -30.84
C ARG A 249 3.99 -42.54 -32.13
N ALA A 250 2.97 -41.83 -32.60
CA ALA A 250 2.30 -42.16 -33.85
C ALA A 250 3.26 -42.14 -35.06
N LYS A 251 4.21 -41.19 -35.09
CA LYS A 251 5.27 -41.17 -36.12
C LYS A 251 6.22 -42.36 -36.03
N ALA A 252 6.61 -42.76 -34.81
CA ALA A 252 7.47 -43.91 -34.58
C ALA A 252 6.79 -45.22 -35.01
N ASP A 253 5.51 -45.40 -34.64
CA ASP A 253 4.72 -46.57 -35.00
C ASP A 253 4.55 -46.66 -36.54
N ALA A 254 4.21 -45.55 -37.22
CA ALA A 254 4.10 -45.51 -38.68
C ALA A 254 5.43 -45.80 -39.40
N ALA A 255 6.56 -45.32 -38.86
CA ALA A 255 7.88 -45.62 -39.41
C ALA A 255 8.25 -47.11 -39.26
N ALA A 256 7.88 -47.74 -38.14
CA ALA A 256 8.09 -49.17 -37.92
C ALA A 256 7.26 -50.04 -38.87
N GLU A 257 5.99 -49.69 -39.09
CA GLU A 257 5.13 -50.39 -40.07
C GLU A 257 5.67 -50.27 -41.51
N ALA A 258 6.13 -49.07 -41.90
CA ALA A 258 6.71 -48.85 -43.22
C ALA A 258 8.01 -49.66 -43.44
N ALA A 259 8.85 -49.78 -42.40
CA ALA A 259 10.06 -50.60 -42.47
C ALA A 259 9.76 -52.10 -42.60
N GLY A 260 8.77 -52.61 -41.85
CA GLY A 260 8.36 -54.02 -41.95
C GLY A 260 7.71 -54.38 -43.30
N ALA A 261 7.00 -53.45 -43.93
CA ALA A 261 6.43 -53.65 -45.26
C ALA A 261 7.49 -53.69 -46.38
N ALA A 262 8.62 -52.99 -46.22
CA ALA A 262 9.71 -53.00 -47.18
C ALA A 262 10.49 -54.33 -47.18
N GLU A 263 10.66 -54.96 -46.01
CA GLU A 263 11.33 -56.27 -45.89
C GLU A 263 10.46 -57.45 -46.38
N GLY A 264 9.14 -57.31 -46.40
CA GLY A 264 8.22 -58.35 -46.89
C GLY A 264 8.06 -58.43 -48.42
N GLY A 265 8.53 -57.41 -49.16
CA GLY A 265 8.33 -57.29 -50.61
C GLY A 265 9.39 -57.95 -51.50
N GLU A 266 10.53 -58.38 -50.95
CA GLU A 266 11.62 -59.00 -51.73
C GLU A 266 11.48 -60.53 -51.89
N GLY A 267 10.38 -61.13 -51.46
CA GLY A 267 10.17 -62.59 -51.44
C GLY A 267 9.45 -63.24 -52.63
N GLU A 268 8.88 -62.47 -53.58
CA GLU A 268 8.14 -63.00 -54.73
C GLU A 268 8.72 -62.52 -56.08
N ILE A 269 9.87 -63.07 -56.46
CA ILE A 269 10.26 -63.17 -57.88
C ILE A 269 10.98 -64.51 -58.07
N GLY A 270 10.22 -65.56 -58.36
CA GLY A 270 10.68 -66.91 -58.70
C GLY A 270 10.05 -67.36 -60.01
#